data_AF-A0A222SZ30-F1
#
_entry.id   AF-A0A222SZ30-F1
#
_cell.length_a   1.000
_cell.length_b   1.000
_cell.length_c   1.000
_cell.angle_alpha   90.00
_cell.angle_beta   90.00
_cell.angle_gamma   90.00
#
_symmetry.space_group_name_H-M   'P 1'
#
loop_
_entity.id
_entity.type
_entity.pdbx_description
1 polymer ?
#
loop_
_entity_poly.entity_id
_entity_poly.type
_entity_poly.pdbx_seq_one_letter_code
_entity_poly.pdbx_strand_id
1 'polypeptide(L)'
;MAHTFKVRVWAVRQRKDRGQSSAELRWKVGDTPHSQTFRTKTLADGRRAELLTAVNNGERFDEATGLPLSELRKLNDVSWYQHARDYIEMKWPCAPAKTRTTLAEAMASATPALVSTRRGMPEARQLRRALYSWAFNLNRWTEDPPADVQRTLEWVERHAVPMSALDDPLLLRKVLTAFTVRLDGKPAAASVVRRKRAIFHNALGFAVEARRLDVNPLPQVQWSIPNPVEQVDPGAVVNPRQARRLLEAVSEQGDRGKHLRAFFGCLYHAGLRPGEAVWLRRENCELPLEGWGTLHLDGSRPRVGSSWTDSGTAHDQRGLKWRPEKDVRHVPIPPGFVTMLREHLETYGAAPDGRLFRTARGGLVQESGYGEVWARARKAALGPEQQASPLGARPYDLRHACVSLWLNSGVDPVEVARRAGHTVAVLLKVYAKCLDGATAMANARIDEALKNWG
;
A
#
# COMPACT_ATOMS: atom_id res chain seq x y z
N MET A 1 -19.61 14.55 -16.20
CA MET A 1 -19.75 15.99 -16.49
C MET A 1 -19.30 16.22 -17.93
N ALA A 2 -20.02 17.03 -18.70
CA ALA A 2 -19.83 17.15 -20.13
C ALA A 2 -18.90 18.33 -20.48
N HIS A 3 -17.90 18.05 -21.31
CA HIS A 3 -17.08 19.05 -21.98
C HIS A 3 -17.57 19.15 -23.43
N THR A 4 -17.69 20.37 -23.94
CA THR A 4 -18.27 20.57 -25.27
C THR A 4 -17.57 21.69 -26.04
N PHE A 5 -17.58 21.55 -27.36
CA PHE A 5 -17.19 22.60 -28.29
C PHE A 5 -18.38 23.50 -28.68
N LYS A 6 -19.60 23.14 -28.25
CA LYS A 6 -20.82 23.91 -28.55
C LYS A 6 -20.89 25.14 -27.65
N VAL A 7 -20.33 26.25 -28.12
CA VAL A 7 -20.32 27.53 -27.40
C VAL A 7 -20.92 28.63 -28.26
N ARG A 8 -21.84 29.39 -27.68
CA ARG A 8 -22.41 30.59 -28.32
C ARG A 8 -22.18 31.80 -27.44
N VAL A 9 -21.38 32.75 -27.91
CA VAL A 9 -21.09 34.01 -27.21
C VAL A 9 -21.86 35.15 -27.86
N TRP A 10 -22.70 35.84 -27.10
CA TRP A 10 -23.50 36.96 -27.62
C TRP A 10 -22.74 38.29 -27.57
N ALA A 11 -23.25 39.30 -28.27
CA ALA A 11 -22.78 40.67 -28.14
C ALA A 11 -23.08 41.23 -26.73
N VAL A 12 -22.21 42.10 -26.23
CA VAL A 12 -22.37 42.74 -24.92
C VAL A 12 -23.62 43.62 -24.92
N ARG A 13 -24.48 43.42 -23.91
CA ARG A 13 -25.70 44.18 -23.69
C ARG A 13 -25.46 45.28 -22.67
N GLN A 14 -25.74 46.54 -23.02
CA GLN A 14 -25.72 47.63 -22.06
C GLN A 14 -27.03 47.66 -21.25
N ARG A 15 -26.92 47.77 -19.93
CA ARG A 15 -28.04 47.98 -19.00
C ARG A 15 -27.89 49.35 -18.34
N LYS A 16 -28.97 50.11 -18.27
CA LYS A 16 -29.05 51.36 -17.52
C LYS A 16 -30.05 51.17 -16.40
N ASP A 17 -29.62 51.36 -15.16
CA ASP A 17 -30.49 51.29 -13.98
C ASP A 17 -30.10 52.40 -12.99
N ARG A 18 -31.08 53.17 -12.52
CA ARG A 18 -30.93 54.28 -11.54
C ARG A 18 -29.67 55.15 -11.73
N GLY A 19 -29.38 55.55 -12.96
CA GLY A 19 -28.24 56.42 -13.30
C GLY A 19 -26.87 55.74 -13.40
N GLN A 20 -26.78 54.42 -13.14
CA GLN A 20 -25.58 53.63 -13.37
C GLN A 20 -25.70 52.81 -14.67
N SER A 21 -24.67 52.87 -15.51
CA SER A 21 -24.55 52.03 -16.71
C SER A 21 -23.68 50.81 -16.40
N SER A 22 -24.22 49.61 -16.61
CA SER A 22 -23.47 48.35 -16.56
C SER A 22 -23.51 47.64 -17.90
N ALA A 23 -22.58 46.72 -18.12
CA ALA A 23 -22.48 45.94 -19.34
C ALA A 23 -22.55 44.45 -19.01
N GLU A 24 -23.48 43.75 -19.62
CA GLU A 24 -23.71 42.33 -19.40
C GLU A 24 -23.22 41.53 -20.62
N LEU A 25 -22.28 40.61 -20.36
CA LEU A 25 -21.87 39.59 -21.32
C LEU A 25 -22.66 38.30 -21.03
N ARG A 26 -23.18 37.68 -22.08
CA ARG A 26 -23.89 36.40 -22.00
C ARG A 26 -23.28 35.42 -22.98
N TRP A 27 -23.20 34.16 -22.57
CA TRP A 27 -22.79 33.06 -23.43
C TRP A 27 -23.46 31.76 -22.98
N LYS A 28 -23.45 30.75 -23.85
CA LYS A 28 -24.05 29.44 -23.59
C LYS A 28 -23.05 28.37 -23.95
N VAL A 29 -22.87 27.40 -23.06
CA VAL A 29 -21.99 26.23 -23.26
C VAL A 29 -22.88 25.00 -23.20
N GLY A 30 -22.97 24.25 -24.30
CA GLY A 30 -23.95 23.18 -24.45
C GLY A 30 -25.37 23.74 -24.29
N ASP A 31 -26.09 23.24 -23.29
CA ASP A 31 -27.43 23.74 -22.93
C ASP A 31 -27.47 24.75 -21.78
N THR A 32 -26.34 24.99 -21.13
CA THR A 32 -26.25 25.82 -19.92
C THR A 32 -25.96 27.30 -20.27
N PRO A 33 -26.86 28.24 -19.92
CA PRO A 33 -26.62 29.67 -20.10
C PRO A 33 -25.75 30.24 -18.97
N HIS A 34 -24.88 31.18 -19.33
CA HIS A 34 -23.95 31.88 -18.44
C HIS A 34 -24.00 33.39 -18.70
N SER A 35 -23.81 34.18 -17.65
CA SER A 35 -23.79 35.64 -17.75
C SER A 35 -22.86 36.27 -16.73
N GLN A 36 -22.17 37.34 -17.13
CA GLN A 36 -21.31 38.12 -16.25
C GLN A 36 -21.54 39.62 -16.48
N THR A 37 -21.63 40.38 -15.39
CA THR A 37 -21.85 41.84 -15.43
C THR A 37 -20.55 42.58 -15.14
N PHE A 38 -20.29 43.63 -15.92
CA PHE A 38 -19.11 44.48 -15.86
C PHE A 38 -19.51 45.95 -15.67
N ARG A 39 -18.60 46.75 -15.12
CA ARG A 39 -18.81 48.20 -14.90
C ARG A 39 -18.86 49.00 -16.19
N THR A 40 -18.13 48.57 -17.23
CA THR A 40 -18.06 49.27 -18.51
C THR A 40 -18.21 48.31 -19.68
N LYS A 41 -18.69 48.82 -20.81
CA LYS A 41 -18.83 48.04 -22.05
C LYS A 41 -17.47 47.50 -22.53
N THR A 42 -16.43 48.32 -22.44
CA THR A 42 -15.05 47.94 -22.83
C THR A 42 -14.54 46.71 -22.07
N LEU A 43 -14.79 46.61 -20.75
CA LEU A 43 -14.39 45.44 -19.96
C LEU A 43 -15.14 44.17 -20.40
N ALA A 44 -16.44 44.30 -20.66
CA ALA A 44 -17.26 43.19 -21.14
C ALA A 44 -16.86 42.75 -22.57
N ASP A 45 -16.51 43.69 -23.45
CA ASP A 45 -16.04 43.39 -24.80
C ASP A 45 -14.65 42.75 -24.78
N GLY A 46 -13.77 43.16 -23.85
CA GLY A 46 -12.50 42.49 -23.60
C GLY A 46 -12.69 41.02 -23.19
N ARG A 47 -13.55 40.75 -22.20
CA ARG A 47 -13.87 39.38 -21.80
C ARG A 47 -14.51 38.57 -22.93
N ARG A 48 -15.37 39.20 -23.72
CA ARG A 48 -15.99 38.57 -24.90
C ARG A 48 -14.93 38.13 -25.91
N ALA A 49 -13.92 38.96 -26.15
CA ALA A 49 -12.83 38.63 -27.06
C ALA A 49 -12.00 37.44 -26.57
N GLU A 50 -11.73 37.34 -25.25
CA GLU A 50 -11.06 36.18 -24.66
C GLU A 50 -11.84 34.89 -24.88
N LEU A 51 -13.15 34.87 -24.60
CA LEU A 51 -14.00 33.70 -24.82
C LEU A 51 -14.08 33.31 -26.30
N LEU A 52 -14.20 34.29 -27.20
CA LEU A 52 -14.18 34.03 -28.65
C LEU A 52 -12.82 33.49 -29.12
N THR A 53 -11.72 33.95 -28.52
CA THR A 53 -10.38 33.45 -28.84
C THR A 53 -10.25 31.98 -28.45
N ALA A 54 -10.73 31.59 -27.26
CA ALA A 54 -10.77 30.20 -26.84
C ALA A 54 -11.64 29.33 -27.78
N VAL A 55 -12.80 29.83 -28.22
CA VAL A 55 -13.63 29.15 -29.23
C VAL A 55 -12.89 28.99 -30.55
N ASN A 56 -12.24 30.05 -31.05
CA ASN A 56 -11.50 30.04 -32.30
C ASN A 56 -10.28 29.11 -32.26
N ASN A 57 -9.66 28.95 -31.09
CA ASN A 57 -8.56 28.00 -30.87
C ASN A 57 -9.02 26.54 -30.78
N GLY A 58 -10.32 26.28 -30.96
CA GLY A 58 -10.88 24.93 -30.87
C GLY A 58 -10.82 24.38 -29.44
N GLU A 59 -10.96 25.24 -28.44
CA GLU A 59 -10.89 24.81 -27.04
C GLU A 59 -12.24 24.26 -26.56
N ARG A 60 -12.18 23.22 -25.71
CA ARG A 60 -13.38 22.71 -25.02
C ARG A 60 -13.74 23.62 -23.85
N PHE A 61 -15.04 23.71 -23.56
CA PHE A 61 -15.57 24.45 -22.42
C PHE A 61 -16.23 23.48 -21.44
N ASP A 62 -16.20 23.84 -20.15
CA ASP A 62 -16.96 23.14 -19.12
C ASP A 62 -18.39 23.65 -19.05
N GLU A 63 -19.38 22.77 -19.23
CA GLU A 63 -20.79 23.17 -19.25
C GLU A 63 -21.28 23.79 -17.94
N ALA A 64 -20.72 23.35 -16.80
CA ALA A 64 -21.15 23.79 -15.48
C ALA A 64 -20.61 25.18 -15.11
N THR A 65 -19.34 25.48 -15.41
CA THR A 65 -18.74 26.78 -15.10
C THR A 65 -18.85 27.79 -16.25
N GLY A 66 -19.06 27.31 -17.47
CA GLY A 66 -19.08 28.15 -18.67
C GLY A 66 -17.70 28.62 -19.12
N LEU A 67 -16.62 28.16 -18.49
CA LEU A 67 -15.27 28.63 -18.78
C LEU A 67 -14.54 27.72 -19.79
N PRO A 68 -13.62 28.27 -20.59
CA PRO A 68 -12.63 27.46 -21.32
C PRO A 68 -11.83 26.59 -20.36
N LEU A 69 -11.47 25.37 -20.77
CA LEU A 69 -10.71 24.45 -19.92
C LEU A 69 -9.33 25.00 -19.50
N SER A 70 -8.67 25.80 -20.32
CA SER A 70 -7.38 26.43 -20.07
C SER A 70 -7.46 27.49 -18.97
N GLU A 71 -8.56 28.25 -18.93
CA GLU A 71 -8.82 29.20 -17.86
C GLU A 71 -9.20 28.48 -16.57
N LEU A 72 -10.06 27.47 -16.66
CA LEU A 72 -10.43 26.64 -15.51
C LEU A 72 -9.19 25.97 -14.89
N ARG A 73 -8.23 25.53 -15.72
CA ARG A 73 -6.93 25.01 -15.27
C ARG A 73 -6.15 26.06 -14.49
N LYS A 74 -6.00 27.28 -15.02
CA LYS A 74 -5.29 28.37 -14.33
C LYS A 74 -5.92 28.69 -12.97
N LEU A 75 -7.25 28.70 -12.89
CA LEU A 75 -7.96 28.94 -11.63
C LEU A 75 -7.75 27.82 -10.62
N ASN A 76 -7.57 26.58 -11.09
CA ASN A 76 -7.34 25.39 -10.25
C ASN A 76 -5.86 24.99 -10.13
N ASP A 77 -4.92 25.81 -10.63
CA ASP A 77 -3.50 25.46 -10.71
C ASP A 77 -2.83 25.64 -9.35
N VAL A 78 -2.95 24.60 -8.53
CA VAL A 78 -2.27 24.50 -7.24
C VAL A 78 -0.86 23.91 -7.42
N SER A 79 0.01 24.12 -6.44
CA SER A 79 1.31 23.44 -6.43
C SER A 79 1.13 21.92 -6.30
N TRP A 80 2.10 21.15 -6.82
CA TRP A 80 2.18 19.71 -6.59
C TRP A 80 2.12 19.37 -5.10
N TYR A 81 2.75 20.18 -4.26
CA TYR A 81 2.75 19.97 -2.80
C TYR A 81 1.33 20.02 -2.24
N GLN A 82 0.55 21.05 -2.59
CA GLN A 82 -0.85 21.15 -2.17
C GLN A 82 -1.68 20.00 -2.73
N HIS A 83 -1.51 19.68 -4.02
CA HIS A 83 -2.23 18.56 -4.63
C HIS A 83 -1.94 17.20 -3.97
N ALA A 84 -0.68 16.93 -3.63
CA ALA A 84 -0.30 15.73 -2.92
C ALA A 84 -0.93 15.66 -1.52
N ARG A 85 -1.08 16.79 -0.83
CA ARG A 85 -1.82 16.86 0.45
C ARG A 85 -3.30 16.57 0.26
N ASP A 86 -3.97 17.20 -0.71
CA ASP A 86 -5.39 16.95 -0.98
C ASP A 86 -5.66 15.48 -1.37
N TYR A 87 -4.75 14.87 -2.13
CA TYR A 87 -4.82 13.45 -2.48
C TYR A 87 -4.70 12.55 -1.24
N ILE A 88 -3.79 12.90 -0.32
CA ILE A 88 -3.62 12.19 0.95
C ILE A 88 -4.88 12.30 1.80
N GLU A 89 -5.42 13.51 1.97
CA GLU A 89 -6.65 13.76 2.71
C GLU A 89 -7.83 12.98 2.14
N MET A 90 -8.02 13.01 0.81
CA MET A 90 -9.09 12.24 0.14
C MET A 90 -8.96 10.73 0.36
N LYS A 91 -7.74 10.18 0.34
CA LYS A 91 -7.52 8.74 0.53
C LYS A 91 -7.55 8.31 2.00
N TRP A 92 -7.28 9.21 2.95
CA TRP A 92 -7.01 8.84 4.35
C TRP A 92 -8.15 8.09 5.05
N PRO A 93 -9.43 8.53 4.96
CA PRO A 93 -10.54 7.94 5.72
C PRO A 93 -10.75 6.45 5.41
N CYS A 94 -10.58 6.05 4.15
CA CYS A 94 -10.78 4.68 3.71
C CYS A 94 -9.47 3.88 3.61
N ALA A 95 -8.31 4.50 3.83
CA ALA A 95 -7.03 3.83 3.74
C ALA A 95 -6.65 3.18 5.08
N PRO A 96 -6.38 1.86 5.12
CA PRO A 96 -5.75 1.23 6.28
C PRO A 96 -4.42 1.88 6.63
N ALA A 97 -3.98 1.78 7.88
CA ALA A 97 -2.76 2.46 8.34
C ALA A 97 -1.54 2.12 7.47
N LYS A 98 -1.40 0.85 7.07
CA LYS A 98 -0.28 0.45 6.20
C LYS A 98 -0.35 1.12 4.84
N THR A 99 -1.54 1.28 4.28
CA THR A 99 -1.73 2.00 3.01
C THR A 99 -1.32 3.46 3.16
N ARG A 100 -1.71 4.13 4.26
CA ARG A 100 -1.30 5.51 4.57
C ARG A 100 0.21 5.70 4.54
N THR A 101 0.97 4.78 5.17
CA THR A 101 2.45 4.81 5.11
C THR A 101 2.98 4.74 3.68
N THR A 102 2.37 3.93 2.81
CA THR A 102 2.83 3.77 1.43
C THR A 102 2.45 4.96 0.55
N LEU A 103 1.29 5.59 0.81
CA LEU A 103 0.89 6.84 0.14
C LEU A 103 1.88 7.96 0.48
N ALA A 104 2.15 8.16 1.77
CA ALA A 104 3.09 9.16 2.24
C ALA A 104 4.52 8.90 1.74
N GLU A 105 4.96 7.64 1.70
CA GLU A 105 6.26 7.28 1.13
C GLU A 105 6.36 7.66 -0.35
N ALA A 106 5.33 7.38 -1.15
CA ALA A 106 5.31 7.72 -2.57
C ALA A 106 5.35 9.24 -2.78
N MET A 107 4.48 9.99 -2.09
CA MET A 107 4.43 11.46 -2.19
C MET A 107 5.75 12.11 -1.72
N ALA A 108 6.32 11.64 -0.61
CA ALA A 108 7.61 12.11 -0.12
C ALA A 108 8.79 11.75 -1.04
N SER A 109 8.66 10.72 -1.88
CA SER A 109 9.67 10.36 -2.88
C SER A 109 9.52 11.17 -4.17
N ALA A 110 8.29 11.54 -4.54
CA ALA A 110 8.01 12.30 -5.76
C ALA A 110 8.32 13.79 -5.61
N THR A 111 7.93 14.38 -4.48
CA THR A 111 8.01 15.83 -4.23
C THR A 111 9.41 16.44 -4.43
N PRO A 112 10.52 15.80 -4.00
CA PRO A 112 11.87 16.32 -4.25
C PRO A 112 12.25 16.45 -5.74
N ALA A 113 11.57 15.71 -6.63
CA ALA A 113 11.77 15.79 -8.08
C ALA A 113 10.84 16.83 -8.75
N LEU A 114 9.88 17.38 -8.00
CA LEU A 114 8.84 18.30 -8.46
C LEU A 114 9.00 19.68 -7.80
N VAL A 115 10.24 20.17 -7.77
CA VAL A 115 10.60 21.52 -7.29
C VAL A 115 11.26 22.33 -8.41
N SER A 116 11.05 23.64 -8.40
CA SER A 116 11.57 24.58 -9.39
C SER A 116 13.07 24.85 -9.22
N THR A 117 13.64 24.62 -8.04
CA THR A 117 15.06 24.83 -7.76
C THR A 117 15.60 23.81 -6.75
N ARG A 118 16.91 23.52 -6.85
CA ARG A 118 17.66 22.77 -5.83
C ARG A 118 18.47 23.68 -4.90
N ARG A 119 18.54 24.97 -5.20
CA ARG A 119 19.27 25.92 -4.35
C ARG A 119 18.57 26.05 -3.00
N GLY A 120 19.32 25.85 -1.93
CA GLY A 120 18.77 25.86 -0.56
C GLY A 120 17.87 24.68 -0.22
N MET A 121 17.85 23.63 -1.06
CA MET A 121 17.09 22.41 -0.79
C MET A 121 17.66 21.71 0.45
N PRO A 122 16.81 21.39 1.45
CA PRO A 122 17.25 20.65 2.64
C PRO A 122 17.82 19.28 2.29
N GLU A 123 18.68 18.78 3.17
CA GLU A 123 19.29 17.45 3.04
C GLU A 123 18.26 16.34 2.88
N ALA A 124 18.59 15.30 2.11
CA ALA A 124 17.63 14.27 1.70
C ALA A 124 16.89 13.60 2.87
N ARG A 125 17.58 13.37 4.00
CA ARG A 125 16.99 12.80 5.22
C ARG A 125 16.04 13.78 5.92
N GLN A 126 16.39 15.06 5.98
CA GLN A 126 15.56 16.11 6.57
C GLN A 126 14.28 16.31 5.74
N LEU A 127 14.44 16.42 4.42
CA LEU A 127 13.33 16.53 3.49
C LEU A 127 12.38 15.33 3.58
N ARG A 128 12.94 14.11 3.61
CA ARG A 128 12.16 12.88 3.82
C ARG A 128 11.40 12.90 5.14
N ARG A 129 12.04 13.27 6.25
CA ARG A 129 11.40 13.33 7.57
C ARG A 129 10.24 14.33 7.58
N ALA A 130 10.45 15.53 7.03
CA ALA A 130 9.42 16.55 6.95
C ALA A 130 8.23 16.11 6.09
N LEU A 131 8.49 15.63 4.87
CA LEU A 131 7.42 15.20 3.97
C LEU A 131 6.67 13.96 4.46
N TYR A 132 7.39 12.93 4.88
CA TYR A 132 6.80 11.66 5.27
C TYR A 132 6.03 11.72 6.58
N SER A 133 6.68 12.28 7.60
CA SER A 133 6.18 12.16 8.97
C SER A 133 5.28 13.33 9.35
N TRP A 134 5.18 14.37 8.52
CA TRP A 134 4.37 15.56 8.78
C TRP A 134 3.47 15.90 7.59
N ALA A 135 4.03 16.35 6.46
CA ALA A 135 3.20 16.85 5.36
C ALA A 135 2.19 15.82 4.83
N PHE A 136 2.61 14.56 4.70
CA PHE A 136 1.77 13.47 4.19
C PHE A 136 1.29 12.53 5.29
N ASN A 137 1.25 13.00 6.54
CA ASN A 137 0.60 12.30 7.64
C ASN A 137 -0.55 13.14 8.18
N LEU A 138 -1.78 12.85 7.72
CA LEU A 138 -2.98 13.62 8.07
C LEU A 138 -3.22 13.71 9.58
N ASN A 139 -2.88 12.64 10.32
CA ASN A 139 -3.06 12.58 11.78
C ASN A 139 -2.27 13.68 12.53
N ARG A 140 -1.28 14.30 11.89
CA ARG A 140 -0.40 15.31 12.50
C ARG A 140 -0.64 16.70 11.94
N TRP A 141 -1.65 16.91 11.11
CA TRP A 141 -1.96 18.23 10.56
C TRP A 141 -2.53 19.20 11.59
N THR A 142 -3.00 18.70 12.73
CA THR A 142 -3.43 19.50 13.88
C THR A 142 -2.31 19.75 14.89
N GLU A 143 -1.10 19.21 14.66
CA GLU A 143 0.07 19.39 15.53
C GLU A 143 1.02 20.45 14.95
N ASP A 144 1.66 21.22 15.82
CA ASP A 144 2.73 22.14 15.42
C ASP A 144 4.02 21.36 15.06
N PRO A 145 4.58 21.54 13.85
CA PRO A 145 5.84 20.94 13.48
C PRO A 145 7.02 21.58 14.24
N PRO A 146 8.04 20.79 14.63
CA PRO A 146 9.33 21.32 15.06
C PRO A 146 9.88 22.34 14.06
N ALA A 147 10.57 23.37 14.55
CA ALA A 147 11.03 24.48 13.73
C ALA A 147 11.95 24.08 12.55
N ASP A 148 12.71 22.97 12.66
CA ASP A 148 13.50 22.42 11.56
C ASP A 148 12.66 21.78 10.46
N VAL A 149 11.55 21.15 10.85
CA VAL A 149 10.55 20.57 9.94
C VAL A 149 9.75 21.67 9.26
N GLN A 150 9.26 22.65 10.03
CA GLN A 150 8.46 23.76 9.51
C GLN A 150 9.21 24.50 8.39
N ARG A 151 10.47 24.91 8.64
CA ARG A 151 11.31 25.57 7.62
C ARG A 151 11.48 24.74 6.35
N THR A 152 11.57 23.42 6.48
CA THR A 152 11.69 22.50 5.34
C THR A 152 10.38 22.46 4.54
N LEU A 153 9.23 22.40 5.22
CA LEU A 153 7.92 22.39 4.56
C LEU A 153 7.62 23.71 3.86
N GLU A 154 7.93 24.85 4.48
CA GLU A 154 7.80 26.16 3.85
C GLU A 154 8.70 26.30 2.62
N TRP A 155 9.91 25.73 2.65
CA TRP A 155 10.77 25.71 1.48
C TRP A 155 10.15 24.87 0.36
N VAL A 156 9.58 23.70 0.68
CA VAL A 156 8.88 22.86 -0.32
C VAL A 156 7.68 23.60 -0.90
N GLU A 157 6.85 24.20 -0.07
CA GLU A 157 5.64 24.91 -0.49
C GLU A 157 5.95 26.07 -1.44
N ARG A 158 7.03 26.82 -1.17
CA ARG A 158 7.50 27.92 -2.02
C ARG A 158 8.08 27.48 -3.36
N HIS A 159 8.63 26.27 -3.45
CA HIS A 159 9.37 25.82 -4.64
C HIS A 159 8.70 24.66 -5.38
N ALA A 160 7.61 24.09 -4.87
CA ALA A 160 6.88 23.04 -5.56
C ALA A 160 6.32 23.57 -6.88
N VAL A 161 6.54 22.83 -7.97
CA VAL A 161 6.04 23.19 -9.30
C VAL A 161 4.50 23.21 -9.31
N PRO A 162 3.86 24.06 -10.14
CA PRO A 162 2.41 24.01 -10.35
C PRO A 162 1.99 22.68 -10.98
N MET A 163 0.73 22.28 -10.79
CA MET A 163 0.19 21.05 -11.39
C MET A 163 0.25 21.09 -12.92
N SER A 164 0.05 22.27 -13.51
CA SER A 164 0.21 22.47 -14.96
C SER A 164 1.59 22.09 -15.51
N ALA A 165 2.66 22.15 -14.70
CA ALA A 165 4.00 21.74 -15.13
C ALA A 165 4.12 20.23 -15.37
N LEU A 166 3.22 19.41 -14.81
CA LEU A 166 3.26 17.96 -14.96
C LEU A 166 2.74 17.47 -16.33
N ASP A 167 2.26 18.38 -17.19
CA ASP A 167 2.02 18.09 -18.61
C ASP A 167 3.34 17.78 -19.36
N ASP A 168 4.50 18.19 -18.83
CA ASP A 168 5.82 17.84 -19.38
C ASP A 168 6.22 16.38 -19.04
N PRO A 169 6.34 15.48 -20.05
CA PRO A 169 6.75 14.09 -19.83
C PRO A 169 8.16 13.94 -19.23
N LEU A 170 9.06 14.92 -19.43
CA LEU A 170 10.41 14.89 -18.87
C LEU A 170 10.40 15.11 -17.36
N LEU A 171 9.48 15.95 -16.86
CA LEU A 171 9.28 16.14 -15.42
C LEU A 171 8.75 14.87 -14.77
N LEU A 172 7.78 14.20 -15.39
CA LEU A 172 7.27 12.90 -14.93
C LEU A 172 8.37 11.82 -14.93
N ARG A 173 9.24 11.80 -15.95
CA ARG A 173 10.39 10.89 -15.99
C ARG A 173 11.33 11.09 -14.80
N LYS A 174 11.58 12.34 -14.37
CA LYS A 174 12.39 12.62 -13.16
C LYS A 174 11.79 11.97 -11.92
N VAL A 175 10.47 12.01 -11.77
CA VAL A 175 9.76 11.34 -10.66
C VAL A 175 9.92 9.82 -10.74
N LEU A 176 9.73 9.23 -11.92
CA LEU A 176 9.92 7.78 -12.11
C LEU A 176 11.35 7.34 -11.78
N THR A 177 12.36 8.12 -12.19
CA THR A 177 13.76 7.89 -11.80
C THR A 177 13.97 8.04 -10.30
N ALA A 178 13.35 9.03 -9.65
CA ALA A 178 13.43 9.17 -8.19
C ALA A 178 12.85 7.95 -7.45
N PHE A 179 11.88 7.24 -8.03
CA PHE A 179 11.34 6.02 -7.45
C PHE A 179 12.29 4.82 -7.51
N THR A 180 13.26 4.79 -8.43
CA THR A 180 14.21 3.67 -8.58
C THR A 180 15.36 3.69 -7.58
N VAL A 181 15.48 4.75 -6.77
CA VAL A 181 16.60 4.94 -5.86
C VAL A 181 16.10 5.05 -4.41
N ARG A 182 16.84 4.47 -3.48
CA ARG A 182 16.61 4.56 -2.04
C ARG A 182 17.33 5.80 -1.47
N LEU A 183 17.03 6.15 -0.22
CA LEU A 183 17.68 7.29 0.46
C LEU A 183 19.20 7.11 0.65
N ASP A 184 19.71 5.89 0.57
CA ASP A 184 21.13 5.56 0.63
C ASP A 184 21.80 5.51 -0.76
N GLY A 185 21.09 5.94 -1.82
CA GLY A 185 21.59 5.96 -3.20
C GLY A 185 21.55 4.60 -3.90
N LYS A 186 21.17 3.52 -3.23
CA LYS A 186 21.12 2.18 -3.83
C LYS A 186 19.82 1.95 -4.61
N PRO A 187 19.80 1.02 -5.57
CA PRO A 187 18.58 0.66 -6.29
C PRO A 187 17.45 0.22 -5.34
N ALA A 188 16.24 0.70 -5.60
CA ALA A 188 15.02 0.27 -4.95
C ALA A 188 14.54 -1.07 -5.52
N ALA A 189 13.90 -1.89 -4.68
CA ALA A 189 13.30 -3.14 -5.14
C ALA A 189 12.19 -2.87 -6.17
N ALA A 190 12.12 -3.69 -7.22
CA ALA A 190 11.13 -3.58 -8.31
C ALA A 190 9.68 -3.42 -7.80
N SER A 191 9.31 -4.16 -6.76
CA SER A 191 7.99 -4.08 -6.13
C SER A 191 7.70 -2.71 -5.49
N VAL A 192 8.71 -2.06 -4.91
CA VAL A 192 8.60 -0.71 -4.35
C VAL A 192 8.42 0.31 -5.46
N VAL A 193 9.20 0.20 -6.54
CA VAL A 193 9.09 1.11 -7.70
C VAL A 193 7.71 1.02 -8.32
N ARG A 194 7.21 -0.20 -8.58
CA ARG A 194 5.86 -0.44 -9.12
C ARG A 194 4.78 0.13 -8.21
N ARG A 195 4.89 -0.05 -6.89
CA ARG A 195 3.96 0.51 -5.91
C ARG A 195 3.94 2.04 -5.95
N LYS A 196 5.11 2.69 -5.89
CA LYS A 196 5.21 4.17 -5.95
C LYS A 196 4.63 4.71 -7.25
N ARG A 197 4.94 4.08 -8.39
CA ARG A 197 4.36 4.45 -9.70
C ARG A 197 2.83 4.31 -9.72
N ALA A 198 2.28 3.23 -9.17
CA ALA A 198 0.82 3.05 -9.12
C ALA A 198 0.14 4.11 -8.24
N ILE A 199 0.74 4.45 -7.10
CA ILE A 199 0.23 5.53 -6.24
C ILE A 199 0.31 6.88 -6.94
N PHE A 200 1.42 7.18 -7.63
CA PHE A 200 1.60 8.41 -8.38
C PHE A 200 0.62 8.51 -9.56
N HIS A 201 0.38 7.41 -10.27
CA HIS A 201 -0.67 7.32 -11.30
C HIS A 201 -2.03 7.72 -10.74
N ASN A 202 -2.39 7.21 -9.55
CA ASN A 202 -3.67 7.51 -8.92
C ASN A 202 -3.76 8.96 -8.41
N ALA A 203 -2.66 9.54 -7.96
CA ALA A 203 -2.60 10.97 -7.62
C ALA A 203 -2.88 11.83 -8.86
N LEU A 204 -2.24 11.52 -10.00
CA LEU A 204 -2.52 12.21 -11.26
C LEU A 204 -3.94 11.94 -11.79
N GLY A 205 -4.49 10.76 -11.55
CA GLY A 205 -5.91 10.49 -11.81
C GLY A 205 -6.83 11.39 -10.99
N PHE A 206 -6.55 11.56 -9.70
CA PHE A 206 -7.25 12.51 -8.84
C PHE A 206 -7.07 13.96 -9.31
N ALA A 207 -5.92 14.34 -9.88
CA ALA A 207 -5.73 15.66 -10.47
C ALA A 207 -6.69 15.91 -11.64
N VAL A 208 -7.00 14.89 -12.44
CA VAL A 208 -8.01 14.97 -13.50
C VAL A 208 -9.41 15.12 -12.91
N GLU A 209 -9.77 14.32 -11.91
CA GLU A 209 -11.05 14.44 -11.19
C GLU A 209 -11.24 15.84 -10.57
N ALA A 210 -10.17 16.39 -9.99
CA ALA A 210 -10.12 17.73 -9.39
C ALA A 210 -9.97 18.86 -10.43
N ARG A 211 -10.02 18.56 -11.73
CA ARG A 211 -9.92 19.53 -12.85
C ARG A 211 -8.64 20.37 -12.84
N ARG A 212 -7.54 19.78 -12.36
CA ARG A 212 -6.18 20.35 -12.36
C ARG A 212 -5.38 19.91 -13.59
N LEU A 213 -5.71 18.73 -14.12
CA LEU A 213 -5.19 18.18 -15.38
C LEU A 213 -6.34 17.76 -16.29
N ASP A 214 -6.13 17.76 -17.61
CA ASP A 214 -7.12 17.29 -18.60
C ASP A 214 -7.15 15.76 -18.67
N VAL A 215 -5.98 15.16 -18.70
CA VAL A 215 -5.77 13.72 -18.79
C VAL A 215 -4.60 13.34 -17.90
N ASN A 216 -4.50 12.06 -17.53
CA ASN A 216 -3.32 11.58 -16.82
C ASN A 216 -2.14 11.48 -17.79
N PRO A 217 -1.05 12.25 -17.62
CA PRO A 217 0.05 12.28 -18.58
C PRO A 217 1.03 11.11 -18.40
N LEU A 218 0.98 10.39 -17.27
CA LEU A 218 1.94 9.32 -16.93
C LEU A 218 2.03 8.18 -17.95
N PRO A 219 0.93 7.71 -18.59
CA PRO A 219 1.00 6.68 -19.62
C PRO A 219 1.81 7.08 -20.87
N GLN A 220 1.99 8.38 -21.13
CA GLN A 220 2.75 8.89 -22.29
C GLN A 220 4.27 8.73 -22.10
N VAL A 221 4.73 8.53 -20.86
CA VAL A 221 6.15 8.39 -20.55
C VAL A 221 6.64 6.98 -20.90
N GLN A 222 7.44 6.87 -21.96
CA GLN A 222 8.11 5.63 -22.32
C GLN A 222 9.16 5.23 -21.28
N TRP A 223 8.79 4.36 -20.36
CA TRP A 223 9.63 3.96 -19.23
C TRP A 223 9.41 2.48 -18.89
N SER A 224 10.50 1.73 -18.73
CA SER A 224 10.48 0.30 -18.44
C SER A 224 10.29 0.05 -16.95
N ILE A 225 9.23 -0.68 -16.61
CA ILE A 225 8.94 -1.08 -15.23
C ILE A 225 9.78 -2.31 -14.90
N PRO A 226 10.62 -2.30 -13.85
CA PRO A 226 11.32 -3.50 -13.41
C PRO A 226 10.33 -4.61 -13.04
N ASN A 227 10.56 -5.84 -13.53
CA ASN A 227 9.74 -6.98 -13.17
C ASN A 227 10.05 -7.44 -11.74
N PRO A 228 9.07 -7.48 -10.83
CA PRO A 228 9.29 -8.03 -9.51
C PRO A 228 9.46 -9.55 -9.59
N VAL A 229 10.37 -10.10 -8.77
CA VAL A 229 10.37 -11.53 -8.46
C VAL A 229 9.15 -11.79 -7.59
N GLU A 230 8.11 -12.40 -8.17
CA GLU A 230 6.88 -12.76 -7.45
C GLU A 230 6.90 -14.18 -6.88
N GLN A 231 7.85 -15.00 -7.33
CA GLN A 231 7.96 -16.41 -6.96
C GLN A 231 8.82 -16.59 -5.71
N VAL A 232 8.44 -17.58 -4.89
CA VAL A 232 9.24 -18.03 -3.75
C VAL A 232 10.51 -18.69 -4.29
N ASP A 233 11.64 -18.34 -3.66
CA ASP A 233 12.91 -19.04 -3.84
C ASP A 233 12.85 -20.38 -3.09
N PRO A 234 12.95 -21.53 -3.77
CA PRO A 234 12.99 -22.84 -3.11
C PRO A 234 14.11 -22.95 -2.08
N GLY A 235 15.25 -22.27 -2.29
CA GLY A 235 16.38 -22.26 -1.35
C GLY A 235 16.05 -21.56 -0.02
N ALA A 236 14.98 -20.77 0.04
CA ALA A 236 14.52 -20.13 1.27
C ALA A 236 13.64 -21.06 2.14
N VAL A 237 13.10 -22.13 1.56
CA VAL A 237 12.11 -23.02 2.20
C VAL A 237 12.81 -24.11 3.04
N VAL A 238 12.47 -24.16 4.33
CA VAL A 238 12.98 -25.18 5.25
C VAL A 238 12.17 -26.48 5.14
N ASN A 239 12.85 -27.62 5.19
CA ASN A 239 12.19 -28.93 5.28
C ASN A 239 11.72 -29.24 6.72
N PRO A 240 10.90 -30.29 6.94
CA PRO A 240 10.38 -30.61 8.28
C PRO A 240 11.43 -30.87 9.36
N ARG A 241 12.58 -31.45 9.01
CA ARG A 241 13.68 -31.68 9.97
C ARG A 241 14.34 -30.36 10.37
N GLN A 242 14.60 -29.48 9.40
CA GLN A 242 15.17 -28.15 9.65
C GLN A 242 14.21 -27.27 10.45
N ALA A 243 12.91 -27.30 10.13
CA ALA A 243 11.90 -26.55 10.86
C ALA A 243 11.85 -26.97 12.33
N ARG A 244 11.87 -28.28 12.61
CA ARG A 244 11.92 -28.81 13.98
C ARG A 244 13.14 -28.29 14.75
N ARG A 245 14.34 -28.41 14.17
CA ARG A 245 15.59 -27.90 14.77
C ARG A 245 15.53 -26.40 15.05
N LEU A 246 14.96 -25.62 14.14
CA LEU A 246 14.80 -24.17 14.32
C LEU A 246 13.83 -23.85 15.47
N LEU A 247 12.71 -24.57 15.57
CA LEU A 247 11.74 -24.39 16.67
C LEU A 247 12.32 -24.81 18.03
N GLU A 248 13.14 -25.85 18.07
CA GLU A 248 13.90 -26.28 19.26
C GLU A 248 14.90 -25.20 19.69
N ALA A 249 15.70 -24.69 18.76
CA ALA A 249 16.64 -23.59 19.01
C ALA A 249 15.96 -22.27 19.41
N VAL A 250 14.68 -22.08 19.06
CA VAL A 250 13.87 -20.98 19.63
C VAL A 250 13.60 -21.24 21.11
N SER A 251 13.15 -22.43 21.50
CA SER A 251 12.85 -22.74 22.91
C SER A 251 14.05 -22.69 23.84
N GLU A 252 15.27 -22.87 23.31
CA GLU A 252 16.50 -22.80 24.11
C GLU A 252 16.88 -21.37 24.51
N GLN A 253 16.22 -20.34 23.96
CA GLN A 253 16.52 -18.92 24.23
C GLN A 253 15.80 -18.37 25.47
N GLY A 254 15.73 -19.15 26.55
CA GLY A 254 15.06 -18.78 27.80
C GLY A 254 13.55 -18.62 27.65
N ASP A 255 12.91 -17.95 28.62
CA ASP A 255 11.44 -17.90 28.71
C ASP A 255 10.77 -17.24 27.51
N ARG A 256 11.39 -16.17 26.99
CA ARG A 256 10.92 -15.49 25.77
C ARG A 256 10.96 -16.43 24.56
N GLY A 257 12.01 -17.25 24.45
CA GLY A 257 12.15 -18.25 23.40
C GLY A 257 11.09 -19.34 23.52
N LYS A 258 10.96 -19.98 24.69
CA LYS A 258 9.96 -21.01 24.98
C LYS A 258 8.53 -20.53 24.65
N HIS A 259 8.18 -19.33 25.10
CA HIS A 259 6.87 -18.72 24.81
C HIS A 259 6.66 -18.45 23.30
N LEU A 260 7.70 -18.12 22.54
CA LEU A 260 7.60 -17.86 21.09
C LEU A 260 7.72 -19.13 20.22
N ARG A 261 8.08 -20.29 20.77
CA ARG A 261 8.12 -21.56 20.01
C ARG A 261 6.79 -21.84 19.32
N ALA A 262 5.68 -21.78 20.07
CA ALA A 262 4.34 -21.97 19.53
C ALA A 262 3.92 -20.86 18.56
N PHE A 263 4.43 -19.64 18.73
CA PHE A 263 4.22 -18.54 17.78
C PHE A 263 4.83 -18.87 16.41
N PHE A 264 6.09 -19.33 16.34
CA PHE A 264 6.69 -19.77 15.07
C PHE A 264 6.05 -21.06 14.55
N GLY A 265 5.59 -21.94 15.44
CA GLY A 265 4.77 -23.10 15.10
C GLY A 265 3.51 -22.71 14.30
N CYS A 266 2.84 -21.61 14.65
CA CYS A 266 1.69 -21.10 13.90
C CYS A 266 2.04 -20.79 12.44
N LEU A 267 3.23 -20.21 12.20
CA LEU A 267 3.69 -19.87 10.86
C LEU A 267 4.04 -21.13 10.06
N TYR A 268 4.63 -22.14 10.71
CA TYR A 268 5.13 -23.34 10.03
C TYR A 268 4.08 -24.45 9.84
N HIS A 269 3.24 -24.72 10.84
CA HIS A 269 2.28 -25.82 10.81
C HIS A 269 0.91 -25.42 10.26
N ALA A 270 0.55 -24.15 10.42
CA ALA A 270 -0.75 -23.61 10.00
C ALA A 270 -0.61 -22.52 8.93
N GLY A 271 0.62 -22.19 8.54
CA GLY A 271 0.89 -21.22 7.48
C GLY A 271 0.44 -19.82 7.84
N LEU A 272 0.24 -19.44 9.11
CA LEU A 272 -0.27 -18.11 9.46
C LEU A 272 0.68 -16.99 9.01
N ARG A 273 0.13 -15.83 8.67
CA ARG A 273 0.96 -14.61 8.61
C ARG A 273 1.38 -14.20 10.03
N PRO A 274 2.54 -13.56 10.22
CA PRO A 274 2.96 -13.09 11.55
C PRO A 274 1.89 -12.24 12.25
N GLY A 275 1.23 -11.33 11.52
CA GLY A 275 0.14 -10.51 12.09
C GLY A 275 -1.15 -11.27 12.41
N GLU A 276 -1.39 -12.44 11.80
CA GLU A 276 -2.48 -13.35 12.18
C GLU A 276 -2.10 -14.08 13.48
N ALA A 277 -0.86 -14.59 13.57
CA ALA A 277 -0.36 -15.25 14.78
C ALA A 277 -0.31 -14.30 15.99
N VAL A 278 0.10 -13.04 15.81
CA VAL A 278 0.08 -12.01 16.88
C VAL A 278 -1.34 -11.79 17.44
N TRP A 279 -2.38 -12.02 16.63
CA TRP A 279 -3.77 -11.81 17.02
C TRP A 279 -4.51 -13.10 17.40
N LEU A 280 -3.84 -14.26 17.37
CA LEU A 280 -4.50 -15.54 17.66
C LEU A 280 -4.95 -15.59 19.12
N ARG A 281 -6.25 -15.85 19.35
CA ARG A 281 -6.87 -15.94 20.68
C ARG A 281 -7.29 -17.36 21.02
N ARG A 282 -7.51 -17.62 22.31
CA ARG A 282 -7.93 -18.93 22.82
C ARG A 282 -9.23 -19.40 22.16
N GLU A 283 -10.19 -18.49 22.00
CA GLU A 283 -11.47 -18.73 21.32
C GLU A 283 -11.33 -19.12 19.84
N ASN A 284 -10.19 -18.80 19.21
CA ASN A 284 -9.92 -19.17 17.83
C ASN A 284 -9.40 -20.60 17.69
N CYS A 285 -9.22 -21.37 18.78
CA CYS A 285 -8.51 -22.64 18.75
C CYS A 285 -9.38 -23.83 19.20
N GLU A 286 -9.69 -24.71 18.26
CA GLU A 286 -10.18 -26.06 18.55
C GLU A 286 -8.99 -27.02 18.71
N LEU A 287 -8.70 -27.39 19.96
CA LEU A 287 -7.53 -28.19 20.34
C LEU A 287 -7.95 -29.50 21.01
N PRO A 288 -8.43 -30.50 20.25
CA PRO A 288 -8.81 -31.80 20.82
C PRO A 288 -7.63 -32.49 21.50
N LEU A 289 -7.91 -33.44 22.39
CA LEU A 289 -6.87 -34.23 23.06
C LEU A 289 -6.11 -35.12 22.07
N GLU A 290 -6.82 -35.65 21.08
CA GLU A 290 -6.27 -36.50 20.03
C GLU A 290 -6.77 -36.04 18.65
N GLY A 291 -5.95 -36.28 17.62
CA GLY A 291 -6.32 -35.97 16.23
C GLY A 291 -6.06 -34.52 15.81
N TRP A 292 -6.72 -34.13 14.72
CA TRP A 292 -6.54 -32.82 14.10
C TRP A 292 -7.35 -31.75 14.81
N GLY A 293 -6.78 -30.57 14.96
CA GLY A 293 -7.47 -29.38 15.46
C GLY A 293 -7.80 -28.40 14.34
N THR A 294 -8.43 -27.29 14.71
CA THR A 294 -8.76 -26.21 13.77
C THR A 294 -8.44 -24.85 14.38
N LEU A 295 -7.83 -23.96 13.57
CA LEU A 295 -7.72 -22.55 13.89
C LEU A 295 -8.76 -21.74 13.09
N HIS A 296 -9.50 -20.89 13.80
CA HIS A 296 -10.53 -20.00 13.28
C HIS A 296 -9.98 -18.57 13.17
N LEU A 297 -9.50 -18.19 11.99
CA LEU A 297 -8.85 -16.89 11.81
C LEU A 297 -9.88 -15.84 11.40
N ASP A 298 -10.08 -14.83 12.24
CA ASP A 298 -11.11 -13.78 12.10
C ASP A 298 -10.52 -12.38 11.83
N GLY A 299 -9.19 -12.20 11.93
CA GLY A 299 -8.55 -10.90 11.79
C GLY A 299 -7.02 -10.94 11.74
N SER A 300 -6.42 -9.76 11.65
CA SER A 300 -4.97 -9.57 11.68
C SER A 300 -4.61 -8.21 12.31
N ARG A 301 -3.49 -8.16 13.05
CA ARG A 301 -2.96 -6.90 13.61
C ARG A 301 -1.57 -6.53 13.08
N PRO A 302 -1.45 -6.06 11.82
CA PRO A 302 -0.16 -5.64 11.28
C PRO A 302 0.38 -4.43 12.05
N ARG A 303 1.69 -4.44 12.32
CA ARG A 303 2.38 -3.28 12.90
C ARG A 303 2.58 -2.21 11.84
N VAL A 304 2.22 -0.97 12.15
CA VAL A 304 2.36 0.18 11.24
C VAL A 304 3.03 1.38 11.93
N GLY A 305 2.93 1.45 13.26
CA GLY A 305 3.39 2.60 14.06
C GLY A 305 2.22 3.50 14.45
N SER A 306 2.22 4.00 15.69
CA SER A 306 1.09 4.71 16.30
C SER A 306 0.70 5.98 15.55
N SER A 307 1.68 6.65 14.96
CA SER A 307 1.47 7.88 14.18
C SER A 307 0.68 7.67 12.87
N TRP A 308 0.36 6.43 12.50
CA TRP A 308 -0.35 6.10 11.26
C TRP A 308 -1.73 5.45 11.49
N THR A 309 -2.04 5.08 12.72
CA THR A 309 -3.31 4.44 13.11
C THR A 309 -4.27 5.47 13.69
N ASP A 310 -5.56 5.28 13.48
CA ASP A 310 -6.60 6.13 14.11
C ASP A 310 -6.65 5.93 15.64
N SER A 311 -6.30 4.73 16.12
CA SER A 311 -6.29 4.39 17.55
C SER A 311 -5.08 4.93 18.32
N GLY A 312 -4.10 5.53 17.64
CA GLY A 312 -2.83 5.94 18.27
C GLY A 312 -1.97 4.79 18.80
N THR A 313 -2.27 3.52 18.48
CA THR A 313 -1.48 2.35 18.89
C THR A 313 -0.61 1.81 17.76
N ALA A 314 0.53 1.17 18.06
CA ALA A 314 1.47 0.75 17.00
C ALA A 314 0.92 -0.31 16.01
N HIS A 315 -0.25 -0.88 16.29
CA HIS A 315 -0.88 -1.93 15.50
C HIS A 315 -2.25 -1.47 15.00
N ASP A 316 -2.50 -1.74 13.73
CA ASP A 316 -3.80 -1.52 13.11
C ASP A 316 -4.70 -2.75 13.34
N GLN A 317 -5.99 -2.58 13.64
CA GLN A 317 -6.93 -3.70 13.75
C GLN A 317 -7.62 -3.89 12.39
N ARG A 318 -7.52 -5.09 11.81
CA ARG A 318 -8.07 -5.35 10.49
C ARG A 318 -8.79 -6.70 10.43
N GLY A 319 -9.87 -6.78 9.65
CA GLY A 319 -10.36 -8.04 9.09
C GLY A 319 -9.33 -8.67 8.13
N LEU A 320 -9.51 -9.95 7.79
CA LEU A 320 -8.58 -10.66 6.90
C LEU A 320 -8.48 -9.99 5.51
N LYS A 321 -7.26 -9.89 4.98
CA LYS A 321 -6.97 -9.21 3.69
C LYS A 321 -7.82 -9.82 2.56
N TRP A 322 -8.55 -8.96 1.83
CA TRP A 322 -9.40 -9.26 0.65
C TRP A 322 -10.79 -9.86 0.93
N ARG A 323 -11.26 -9.84 2.18
CA ARG A 323 -12.56 -10.41 2.51
C ARG A 323 -13.46 -9.40 3.26
N PRO A 324 -14.79 -9.58 3.22
CA PRO A 324 -15.71 -8.84 4.07
C PRO A 324 -15.31 -9.00 5.55
N GLU A 325 -15.64 -8.01 6.38
CA GLU A 325 -15.19 -7.85 7.77
C GLU A 325 -15.52 -9.03 8.72
N LYS A 326 -16.31 -10.01 8.27
CA LYS A 326 -16.80 -11.16 9.03
C LYS A 326 -16.39 -12.54 8.50
N ASP A 327 -15.56 -12.64 7.46
CA ASP A 327 -15.21 -13.95 6.90
C ASP A 327 -14.08 -14.63 7.69
N VAL A 328 -14.39 -15.75 8.35
CA VAL A 328 -13.49 -16.56 9.17
C VAL A 328 -12.86 -17.65 8.32
N ARG A 329 -11.53 -17.74 8.32
CA ARG A 329 -10.82 -18.85 7.65
C ARG A 329 -10.50 -19.97 8.64
N HIS A 330 -11.06 -21.15 8.39
CA HIS A 330 -10.74 -22.39 9.09
C HIS A 330 -9.46 -23.03 8.53
N VAL A 331 -8.46 -23.19 9.38
CA VAL A 331 -7.18 -23.86 9.05
C VAL A 331 -7.04 -25.13 9.89
N PRO A 332 -7.15 -26.32 9.29
CA PRO A 332 -6.86 -27.58 9.99
C PRO A 332 -5.39 -27.63 10.40
N ILE A 333 -5.12 -28.05 11.64
CA ILE A 333 -3.77 -28.16 12.18
C ILE A 333 -3.44 -29.59 12.62
N PRO A 334 -2.21 -30.06 12.36
CA PRO A 334 -1.83 -31.44 12.64
C PRO A 334 -1.74 -31.72 14.15
N PRO A 335 -1.91 -32.99 14.59
CA PRO A 335 -1.95 -33.36 16.01
C PRO A 335 -0.74 -32.87 16.82
N GLY A 336 0.48 -33.00 16.28
CA GLY A 336 1.68 -32.54 16.98
C GLY A 336 1.71 -31.02 17.23
N PHE A 337 1.04 -30.22 16.38
CA PHE A 337 0.91 -28.79 16.62
C PHE A 337 -0.24 -28.46 17.59
N VAL A 338 -1.30 -29.27 17.62
CA VAL A 338 -2.34 -29.20 18.65
C VAL A 338 -1.72 -29.38 20.04
N THR A 339 -0.91 -30.42 20.23
CA THR A 339 -0.18 -30.65 21.49
C THR A 339 0.67 -29.44 21.87
N MET A 340 1.45 -28.89 20.93
CA MET A 340 2.29 -27.71 21.18
C MET A 340 1.48 -26.48 21.64
N LEU A 341 0.30 -26.23 21.05
CA LEU A 341 -0.56 -25.11 21.47
C LEU A 341 -1.21 -25.35 22.83
N ARG A 342 -1.56 -26.59 23.15
CA ARG A 342 -2.08 -26.97 24.46
C ARG A 342 -1.03 -26.77 25.54
N GLU A 343 0.18 -27.29 25.35
CA GLU A 343 1.32 -27.10 26.26
C GLU A 343 1.58 -25.60 26.51
N HIS A 344 1.53 -24.78 25.45
CA HIS A 344 1.69 -23.34 25.56
C HIS A 344 0.61 -22.71 26.45
N LEU A 345 -0.66 -23.09 26.24
CA LEU A 345 -1.78 -22.56 27.01
C LEU A 345 -1.77 -23.03 28.47
N GLU A 346 -1.36 -24.27 28.73
CA GLU A 346 -1.19 -24.82 30.08
C GLU A 346 -0.07 -24.10 30.82
N THR A 347 1.05 -23.81 30.14
CA THR A 347 2.22 -23.17 30.76
C THR A 347 2.02 -21.66 30.96
N TYR A 348 1.47 -20.98 29.96
CA TYR A 348 1.44 -19.51 29.93
C TYR A 348 0.05 -18.91 30.06
N GLY A 349 -1.02 -19.69 29.87
CA GLY A 349 -2.38 -19.15 29.77
C GLY A 349 -2.56 -18.16 28.60
N ALA A 350 -3.74 -17.53 28.56
CA ALA A 350 -4.04 -16.44 27.65
C ALA A 350 -3.86 -15.08 28.32
N ALA A 351 -3.62 -14.04 27.53
CA ALA A 351 -3.71 -12.66 28.00
C ALA A 351 -5.17 -12.30 28.39
N PRO A 352 -5.42 -11.19 29.13
CA PRO A 352 -6.77 -10.77 29.49
C PRO A 352 -7.72 -10.57 28.31
N ASP A 353 -7.19 -10.22 27.14
CA ASP A 353 -7.94 -10.09 25.88
C ASP A 353 -7.95 -11.38 25.03
N GLY A 354 -7.62 -12.52 25.64
CA GLY A 354 -7.68 -13.85 25.04
C GLY A 354 -6.49 -14.22 24.17
N ARG A 355 -5.55 -13.31 23.89
CA ARG A 355 -4.39 -13.59 23.01
C ARG A 355 -3.48 -14.67 23.58
N LEU A 356 -3.02 -15.57 22.70
CA LEU A 356 -2.06 -16.61 23.06
C LEU A 356 -0.66 -16.04 23.29
N PHE A 357 -0.24 -15.09 22.45
CA PHE A 357 1.13 -14.57 22.45
C PHE A 357 1.19 -13.10 22.86
N ARG A 358 2.06 -12.82 23.84
CA ARG A 358 2.30 -11.49 24.39
C ARG A 358 3.79 -11.25 24.68
N THR A 359 4.15 -9.98 24.85
CA THR A 359 5.47 -9.63 25.40
C THR A 359 5.48 -9.87 26.91
N ALA A 360 6.66 -9.81 27.54
CA ALA A 360 6.78 -9.89 29.00
C ALA A 360 5.96 -8.82 29.75
N ARG A 361 5.63 -7.69 29.10
CA ARG A 361 4.77 -6.62 29.63
C ARG A 361 3.28 -6.79 29.26
N GLY A 362 2.88 -7.94 28.73
CA GLY A 362 1.49 -8.21 28.29
C GLY A 362 1.08 -7.57 26.95
N GLY A 363 1.98 -6.80 26.33
CA GLY A 363 1.72 -6.11 25.07
C GLY A 363 1.71 -7.04 23.84
N LEU A 364 1.42 -6.47 22.66
CA LEU A 364 1.51 -7.20 21.39
C LEU A 364 2.96 -7.58 21.07
N VAL A 365 3.14 -8.81 20.60
CA VAL A 365 4.44 -9.29 20.12
C VAL A 365 4.88 -8.45 18.92
N GLN A 366 6.10 -7.90 19.01
CA GLN A 366 6.66 -6.96 18.02
C GLN A 366 7.52 -7.68 16.99
N GLU A 367 7.53 -7.15 15.75
CA GLU A 367 8.34 -7.70 14.65
C GLU A 367 9.83 -7.72 14.91
N SER A 368 10.39 -6.62 15.41
CA SER A 368 11.79 -6.59 15.85
C SER A 368 12.05 -7.64 16.93
N GLY A 369 11.07 -7.85 17.80
CA GLY A 369 11.19 -8.76 18.93
C GLY A 369 11.25 -10.23 18.51
N TYR A 370 10.30 -10.72 17.71
CA TYR A 370 10.39 -12.10 17.21
C TYR A 370 11.49 -12.25 16.15
N GLY A 371 11.80 -11.21 15.38
CA GLY A 371 12.86 -11.24 14.37
C GLY A 371 14.24 -11.49 14.98
N GLU A 372 14.53 -10.86 16.12
CA GLU A 372 15.76 -11.10 16.88
C GLU A 372 15.86 -12.56 17.39
N VAL A 373 14.79 -13.08 17.97
CA VAL A 373 14.74 -14.48 18.46
C VAL A 373 14.94 -15.47 17.31
N TRP A 374 14.34 -15.19 16.16
CA TRP A 374 14.51 -16.00 14.95
C TRP A 374 15.94 -15.98 14.41
N ALA A 375 16.57 -14.79 14.36
CA ALA A 375 17.94 -14.65 13.89
C ALA A 375 18.92 -15.44 14.78
N ARG A 376 18.73 -15.40 16.10
CA ARG A 376 19.51 -16.21 17.06
C ARG A 376 19.27 -17.71 16.87
N ALA A 377 18.02 -18.12 16.64
CA ALA A 377 17.68 -19.53 16.39
C ALA A 377 18.34 -20.06 15.12
N ARG A 378 18.34 -19.28 14.02
CA ARG A 378 19.09 -19.64 12.79
C ARG A 378 20.57 -19.85 13.09
N LYS A 379 21.19 -18.94 13.85
CA LYS A 379 22.61 -19.01 14.18
C LYS A 379 22.96 -20.27 14.99
N ALA A 380 22.08 -20.69 15.89
CA ALA A 380 22.27 -21.88 16.70
C ALA A 380 21.97 -23.18 15.92
N ALA A 381 20.90 -23.20 15.11
CA ALA A 381 20.39 -24.42 14.49
C ALA A 381 21.05 -24.76 13.15
N LEU A 382 21.54 -23.79 12.38
CA LEU A 382 22.00 -23.99 11.00
C LEU A 382 23.54 -23.97 10.91
N GLY A 383 24.10 -24.77 9.99
CA GLY A 383 25.54 -24.72 9.69
C GLY A 383 25.95 -23.44 8.94
N PRO A 384 27.25 -23.10 8.86
CA PRO A 384 27.73 -21.86 8.24
C PRO A 384 27.23 -21.62 6.82
N GLU A 385 27.24 -22.65 5.97
CA GLU A 385 26.76 -22.56 4.58
C GLU A 385 25.25 -22.28 4.52
N GLN A 386 24.46 -22.94 5.36
CA GLN A 386 23.01 -22.71 5.46
C GLN A 386 22.67 -21.33 6.02
N GLN A 387 23.51 -20.79 6.91
CA GLN A 387 23.34 -19.44 7.43
C GLN A 387 23.59 -18.38 6.36
N ALA A 388 24.60 -18.59 5.51
CA ALA A 388 24.94 -17.72 4.38
C ALA A 388 23.93 -17.80 3.22
N SER A 389 23.11 -18.86 3.18
CA SER A 389 22.05 -19.04 2.18
C SER A 389 20.74 -18.35 2.60
N PRO A 390 19.75 -18.21 1.69
CA PRO A 390 18.45 -17.63 2.01
C PRO A 390 17.58 -18.53 2.91
N LEU A 391 18.04 -19.73 3.27
CA LEU A 391 17.28 -20.73 4.02
C LEU A 391 16.72 -20.17 5.33
N GLY A 392 15.39 -20.08 5.41
CA GLY A 392 14.67 -19.58 6.57
C GLY A 392 15.12 -18.19 7.03
N ALA A 393 15.63 -17.33 6.14
CA ALA A 393 16.23 -16.04 6.49
C ALA A 393 15.27 -15.15 7.30
N ARG A 394 13.97 -15.24 7.04
CA ARG A 394 12.92 -14.50 7.74
C ARG A 394 11.93 -15.46 8.40
N PRO A 395 11.28 -15.06 9.50
CA PRO A 395 10.17 -15.81 10.08
C PRO A 395 9.07 -16.13 9.06
N TYR A 396 8.79 -15.20 8.14
CA TYR A 396 7.77 -15.36 7.10
C TYR A 396 8.06 -16.54 6.17
N ASP A 397 9.32 -16.97 6.04
CA ASP A 397 9.69 -18.10 5.20
C ASP A 397 9.16 -19.44 5.76
N LEU A 398 8.82 -19.52 7.05
CA LEU A 398 8.10 -20.67 7.62
C LEU A 398 6.72 -20.86 7.01
N ARG A 399 6.01 -19.77 6.71
CA ARG A 399 4.73 -19.83 6.00
C ARG A 399 4.94 -20.31 4.57
N HIS A 400 6.01 -19.88 3.91
CA HIS A 400 6.35 -20.40 2.59
C HIS A 400 6.63 -21.91 2.66
N ALA A 401 7.40 -22.35 3.66
CA ALA A 401 7.67 -23.76 3.88
C ALA A 401 6.41 -24.60 4.14
N CYS A 402 5.47 -24.08 4.95
CA CYS A 402 4.18 -24.71 5.20
C CYS A 402 3.39 -24.97 3.91
N VAL A 403 3.22 -23.92 3.10
CA VAL A 403 2.41 -23.99 1.87
C VAL A 403 3.10 -24.86 0.82
N SER A 404 4.42 -24.75 0.69
CA SER A 404 5.20 -25.62 -0.20
C SER A 404 5.10 -27.09 0.23
N LEU A 405 5.13 -27.38 1.53
CA LEU A 405 4.95 -28.74 2.06
C LEU A 405 3.57 -29.30 1.70
N TRP A 406 2.49 -28.54 1.88
CA TRP A 406 1.14 -29.00 1.52
C TRP A 406 1.02 -29.33 0.03
N LEU A 407 1.54 -28.44 -0.84
CA LEU A 407 1.56 -28.67 -2.27
C LEU A 407 2.37 -29.92 -2.64
N ASN A 408 3.58 -30.04 -2.11
CA ASN A 408 4.46 -31.18 -2.37
C ASN A 408 3.93 -32.47 -1.74
N SER A 409 3.04 -32.40 -0.75
CA SER A 409 2.35 -33.57 -0.19
C SER A 409 1.16 -34.01 -1.03
N GLY A 410 0.78 -33.23 -2.06
CA GLY A 410 -0.35 -33.54 -2.92
C GLY A 410 -1.70 -33.04 -2.49
N VAL A 411 -1.74 -32.15 -1.51
CA VAL A 411 -3.00 -31.52 -1.13
C VAL A 411 -3.51 -30.72 -2.33
N ASP A 412 -4.80 -30.87 -2.61
CA ASP A 412 -5.47 -30.17 -3.70
C ASP A 412 -5.17 -28.64 -3.65
N PRO A 413 -4.77 -28.00 -4.76
CA PRO A 413 -4.42 -26.58 -4.78
C PRO A 413 -5.55 -25.64 -4.34
N VAL A 414 -6.81 -26.00 -4.52
CA VAL A 414 -7.97 -25.22 -4.03
C VAL A 414 -8.01 -25.29 -2.50
N GLU A 415 -7.82 -26.46 -1.92
CA GLU A 415 -7.75 -26.63 -0.47
C GLU A 415 -6.54 -25.91 0.13
N VAL A 416 -5.36 -26.00 -0.51
CA VAL A 416 -4.17 -25.23 -0.11
C VAL A 416 -4.43 -23.73 -0.18
N ALA A 417 -5.05 -23.25 -1.27
CA ALA A 417 -5.39 -21.84 -1.43
C ALA A 417 -6.37 -21.39 -0.35
N ARG A 418 -7.38 -22.21 -0.04
CA ARG A 418 -8.36 -21.97 1.03
C ARG A 418 -7.66 -21.85 2.38
N ARG A 419 -6.82 -22.81 2.78
CA ARG A 419 -6.05 -22.80 4.04
C ARG A 419 -5.07 -21.64 4.14
N ALA A 420 -4.35 -21.34 3.05
CA ALA A 420 -3.41 -20.23 3.01
C ALA A 420 -4.10 -18.86 2.89
N GLY A 421 -5.38 -18.80 2.50
CA GLY A 421 -6.10 -17.56 2.13
C GLY A 421 -5.43 -16.85 0.97
N HIS A 422 -5.13 -17.62 -0.07
CA HIS A 422 -4.78 -17.13 -1.39
C HIS A 422 -5.95 -17.40 -2.34
N THR A 423 -6.03 -16.64 -3.44
CA THR A 423 -6.69 -17.15 -4.65
C THR A 423 -5.81 -18.24 -5.27
N VAL A 424 -6.40 -19.20 -5.98
CA VAL A 424 -5.63 -20.26 -6.69
C VAL A 424 -4.59 -19.65 -7.65
N ALA A 425 -4.95 -18.60 -8.39
CA ALA A 425 -4.02 -17.92 -9.30
C ALA A 425 -2.76 -17.37 -8.58
N VAL A 426 -2.94 -16.70 -7.43
CA VAL A 426 -1.83 -16.22 -6.59
C VAL A 426 -1.00 -17.39 -6.05
N LEU A 427 -1.65 -18.48 -5.61
CA LEU A 427 -0.95 -19.66 -5.11
C LEU A 427 -0.01 -20.23 -6.18
N LEU A 428 -0.54 -20.53 -7.37
CA LEU A 428 0.26 -21.10 -8.45
C LEU A 428 1.34 -20.14 -8.95
N LYS A 429 1.02 -18.84 -9.05
CA LYS A 429 2.01 -17.82 -9.45
C LYS A 429 3.18 -17.71 -8.48
N VAL A 430 2.92 -17.78 -7.18
CA VAL A 430 3.92 -17.57 -6.12
C VAL A 430 4.73 -18.84 -5.86
N TYR A 431 4.11 -20.02 -5.89
CA TYR A 431 4.73 -21.28 -5.45
C TYR A 431 5.16 -22.21 -6.59
N ALA A 432 5.02 -21.82 -7.86
CA ALA A 432 5.40 -22.65 -9.02
C ALA A 432 6.80 -23.26 -8.90
N LYS A 433 7.79 -22.49 -8.42
CA LYS A 433 9.18 -22.98 -8.27
C LYS A 433 9.38 -23.99 -7.15
N CYS A 434 8.49 -24.03 -6.16
CA CYS A 434 8.62 -24.94 -5.03
C CYS A 434 8.03 -26.33 -5.30
N LEU A 435 7.42 -26.55 -6.47
CA LEU A 435 6.87 -27.83 -6.93
C LEU A 435 7.97 -28.72 -7.55
N ASP A 436 9.13 -28.80 -6.89
CA ASP A 436 10.26 -29.59 -7.36
C ASP A 436 9.98 -31.10 -7.14
N GLY A 437 10.21 -31.94 -8.15
CA GLY A 437 9.84 -33.36 -8.13
C GLY A 437 8.36 -33.67 -8.42
N ALA A 438 7.55 -32.64 -8.76
CA ALA A 438 6.13 -32.80 -9.08
C ALA A 438 5.86 -33.82 -10.19
N THR A 439 6.77 -33.96 -11.17
CA THR A 439 6.61 -34.93 -12.25
C THR A 439 6.62 -36.37 -11.75
N ALA A 440 7.60 -36.76 -10.93
CA ALA A 440 7.68 -38.13 -10.42
C ALA A 440 6.50 -38.46 -9.50
N MET A 441 6.10 -37.50 -8.66
CA MET A 441 4.94 -37.65 -7.79
C MET A 441 3.62 -37.68 -8.57
N ALA A 442 3.48 -36.86 -9.61
CA ALA A 442 2.32 -36.87 -10.49
C ALA A 442 2.23 -38.21 -11.24
N ASN A 443 3.34 -38.70 -11.78
CA ASN A 443 3.40 -40.00 -12.44
C ASN A 443 3.00 -41.13 -11.49
N ALA A 444 3.54 -41.16 -10.25
CA ALA A 444 3.17 -42.17 -9.26
C ALA A 444 1.66 -42.14 -8.92
N ARG A 445 1.05 -40.96 -8.85
CA ARG A 445 -0.40 -40.83 -8.64
C ARG A 445 -1.22 -41.26 -9.85
N ILE A 446 -0.75 -40.96 -11.06
CA ILE A 446 -1.39 -41.43 -12.29
C ILE A 446 -1.33 -42.96 -12.36
N ASP A 447 -0.17 -43.56 -12.06
CA ASP A 447 0.00 -45.00 -12.01
C ASP A 447 -0.92 -45.65 -10.96
N GLU A 448 -1.02 -45.07 -9.76
CA GLU A 448 -1.94 -45.53 -8.71
C GLU A 448 -3.41 -45.41 -9.15
N ALA A 449 -3.80 -44.29 -9.76
CA ALA A 449 -5.15 -44.11 -10.28
C ALA A 449 -5.47 -45.13 -11.37
N LEU A 450 -4.57 -45.35 -12.33
CA LEU A 450 -4.77 -46.34 -13.39
C LEU A 450 -4.88 -47.77 -12.82
N LYS A 451 -4.09 -48.10 -11.79
CA LYS A 451 -4.19 -49.39 -11.07
C LYS A 451 -5.50 -49.56 -10.31
N ASN A 452 -6.11 -48.49 -9.83
CA ASN A 452 -7.40 -48.55 -9.13
C ASN A 452 -8.59 -48.66 -10.10
N TRP A 453 -8.35 -48.51 -11.40
CA TRP A 453 -9.37 -48.59 -12.46
C TRP A 453 -9.24 -49.85 -13.34
N GLY A 454 -8.16 -50.62 -13.20
CA GLY A 454 -7.96 -51.93 -13.82
C GLY A 454 -8.07 -53.03 -12.78
#